data_AF-A0A7W4PEZ6-F1
#
_entry.id   AF-A0A7W4PEZ6-F1
#
_cell.length_a   1.000
_cell.length_b   1.000
_cell.length_c   1.000
_cell.angle_alpha   90.00
_cell.angle_beta   90.00
_cell.angle_gamma   90.00
#
_symmetry.space_group_name_H-M   'P 1'
#
loop_
_entity.id
_entity.type
_entity.pdbx_description
1 polymer ?
#
loop_
_entity_poly.entity_id
_entity_poly.type
_entity_poly.pdbx_seq_one_letter_code
_entity_poly.pdbx_strand_id
1 'polypeptide(L)'
;MREGRILKLDRQEYVVSDWDGVNRAGYVPLDDKILVLADIHADITSGAVQLPAEYVERQTLAAEHGTVIAVGPAAFRWNDDGTRQWEGRIPRPGDRVYFERYAGQLLKGEDGRMYRLMSQRCIAAIGVGAESDNDEMMEGTI
;
A
#
# COMPACT_ATOMS: atom_id res chain seq x y z
N MET A 1 34.74 18.43 -14.38
CA MET A 1 33.33 18.28 -14.81
C MET A 1 33.02 16.80 -14.90
N ARG A 2 32.03 16.28 -14.16
CA ARG A 2 31.43 14.98 -14.46
C ARG A 2 30.03 15.26 -15.00
N GLU A 3 29.84 14.93 -16.27
CA GLU A 3 28.54 15.01 -16.95
C GLU A 3 27.50 14.19 -16.18
N GLY A 4 26.42 14.84 -15.78
CA GLY A 4 25.25 14.16 -15.23
C GLY A 4 24.60 13.31 -16.33
N ARG A 5 24.49 12.00 -16.09
CA ARG A 5 23.73 11.10 -16.96
C ARG A 5 22.24 11.35 -16.71
N ILE A 6 21.49 11.57 -17.78
CA ILE A 6 20.02 11.65 -17.72
C ILE A 6 19.50 10.25 -17.39
N LEU A 7 18.93 10.10 -16.19
CA LEU A 7 18.13 8.94 -15.83
C LEU A 7 16.69 9.20 -16.29
N LYS A 8 16.26 8.58 -17.39
CA LYS A 8 14.83 8.41 -17.67
C LYS A 8 14.31 7.35 -16.68
N LEU A 9 13.85 7.80 -15.50
CA LEU A 9 12.99 6.95 -14.68
C LEU A 9 11.67 6.83 -15.42
N ASP A 10 11.29 5.60 -15.76
CA ASP A 10 9.93 5.26 -16.14
C ASP A 10 9.03 5.53 -14.92
N ARG A 11 8.56 6.77 -14.79
CA ARG A 11 7.59 7.16 -13.77
C ARG A 11 6.23 6.66 -14.26
N GLN A 12 5.89 5.42 -13.94
CA GLN A 12 4.53 4.97 -14.10
C GLN A 12 3.63 5.83 -13.18
N GLU A 13 2.59 6.42 -13.76
CA GLU A 13 1.62 7.22 -13.03
C GLU A 13 0.60 6.31 -12.35
N TYR A 14 0.45 6.49 -11.03
CA TYR A 14 -0.52 5.77 -10.21
C TYR A 14 -1.57 6.74 -9.68
N VAL A 15 -2.82 6.32 -9.71
CA VAL A 15 -3.91 6.97 -9.00
C VAL A 15 -3.93 6.41 -7.59
N VAL A 16 -3.65 7.28 -6.61
CA VAL A 16 -3.69 6.94 -5.20
C VAL A 16 -5.11 6.50 -4.85
N SER A 17 -5.23 5.30 -4.30
CA SER A 17 -6.52 4.77 -3.87
C SER A 17 -7.02 5.51 -2.63
N ASP A 18 -8.13 6.23 -2.76
CA ASP A 18 -8.82 6.87 -1.63
C ASP A 18 -9.53 5.81 -0.76
N TRP A 19 -9.44 5.98 0.56
CA TRP A 19 -10.01 5.08 1.56
C TRP A 19 -10.71 5.88 2.66
N ASP A 20 -11.95 5.54 2.95
CA ASP A 20 -12.85 6.24 3.87
C ASP A 20 -12.73 5.79 5.34
N GLY A 21 -11.70 5.00 5.67
CA GLY A 21 -11.52 4.45 7.01
C GLY A 21 -12.30 3.16 7.29
N VAL A 22 -13.12 2.67 6.35
CA VAL A 22 -13.95 1.47 6.53
C VAL A 22 -13.41 0.30 5.71
N ASN A 23 -13.21 -0.85 6.35
CA ASN A 23 -12.87 -2.07 5.60
C ASN A 23 -14.10 -2.59 4.83
N ARG A 24 -14.17 -2.26 3.53
CA ARG A 24 -15.21 -2.72 2.59
C ARG A 24 -14.81 -3.95 1.78
N ALA A 25 -13.63 -4.51 2.05
CA ALA A 25 -13.19 -5.71 1.35
C ALA A 25 -14.00 -6.94 1.75
N GLY A 26 -14.61 -6.95 2.95
CA GLY A 26 -15.30 -8.11 3.51
C GLY A 26 -14.36 -9.17 4.09
N TYR A 27 -13.07 -8.88 4.20
CA TYR A 27 -12.05 -9.82 4.67
C TYR A 27 -11.31 -9.30 5.90
N VAL A 28 -11.03 -10.20 6.84
CA VAL A 28 -10.16 -9.96 7.99
C VAL A 28 -8.90 -10.82 7.83
N PRO A 29 -7.70 -10.22 7.75
CA PRO A 29 -6.46 -10.99 7.60
C PRO A 29 -6.17 -11.82 8.84
N LEU A 30 -5.63 -13.02 8.62
CA LEU A 30 -5.20 -13.94 9.68
C LEU A 30 -3.69 -13.94 9.84
N ASP A 31 -3.23 -14.36 11.02
CA ASP A 31 -1.82 -14.56 11.35
C ASP A 31 -0.95 -13.35 10.98
N ASP A 32 0.07 -13.53 10.13
CA ASP A 32 1.03 -12.51 9.70
C ASP A 32 0.57 -11.72 8.46
N LYS A 33 -0.67 -11.91 8.00
CA LYS A 33 -1.16 -11.33 6.75
C LYS A 33 -1.56 -9.87 6.91
N ILE A 34 -1.46 -9.12 5.83
CA ILE A 34 -1.82 -7.71 5.73
C ILE A 34 -2.68 -7.52 4.50
N LEU A 35 -3.81 -6.86 4.70
CA LEU A 35 -4.74 -6.51 3.64
C LEU A 35 -4.49 -5.05 3.22
N VAL A 36 -4.18 -4.86 1.95
CA VAL A 36 -3.82 -3.56 1.36
C VAL A 36 -4.74 -3.27 0.19
N LEU A 37 -5.21 -2.05 0.09
CA LEU A 37 -5.85 -1.51 -1.10
C LEU A 37 -4.75 -0.90 -1.98
N ALA A 38 -4.37 -1.62 -3.04
CA ALA A 38 -3.30 -1.19 -3.93
C ALA A 38 -3.72 0.06 -4.73
N ASP A 39 -2.73 0.87 -5.10
CA ASP A 39 -2.95 1.95 -6.05
C ASP A 39 -3.25 1.40 -7.44
N ILE A 40 -3.99 2.17 -8.22
CA ILE A 40 -4.43 1.77 -9.55
C ILE A 40 -3.54 2.47 -10.57
N HIS A 41 -3.01 1.75 -11.54
CA HIS A 41 -2.30 2.36 -12.66
C HIS A 41 -3.23 3.32 -13.43
N ALA A 42 -2.74 4.52 -13.75
CA ALA A 42 -3.53 5.54 -14.46
C ALA A 42 -4.12 5.03 -15.78
N ASP A 43 -3.39 4.17 -16.50
CA ASP A 43 -3.85 3.54 -17.74
C ASP A 43 -5.10 2.67 -17.57
N ILE A 44 -5.30 2.06 -16.39
CA ILE A 44 -6.52 1.29 -16.08
C ILE A 44 -7.70 2.24 -15.89
N THR A 45 -7.45 3.44 -15.36
CA THR A 45 -8.50 4.42 -15.03
C THR A 45 -8.95 5.26 -16.23
N SER A 46 -8.14 5.36 -17.29
CA SER A 46 -8.39 6.28 -18.42
C SER A 46 -9.49 5.80 -19.38
N GLY A 47 -10.03 4.58 -19.20
CA GLY A 47 -11.37 4.16 -19.63
C GLY A 47 -11.71 4.16 -21.13
N ALA A 48 -10.86 4.72 -21.98
CA ALA A 48 -11.16 4.91 -23.41
C ALA A 48 -10.97 3.63 -24.24
N VAL A 49 -10.26 2.64 -23.72
CA VAL A 49 -10.01 1.34 -24.38
C VAL A 49 -10.23 0.23 -23.38
N GLN A 50 -11.04 -0.77 -23.72
CA GLN A 50 -11.16 -2.00 -22.92
C GLN A 50 -9.81 -2.72 -22.91
N LEU A 51 -9.10 -2.65 -21.78
CA LEU A 51 -7.87 -3.40 -21.58
C LEU A 51 -8.20 -4.89 -21.37
N PRO A 52 -7.38 -5.82 -21.90
CA PRO A 52 -7.53 -7.24 -21.61
C PRO A 52 -7.45 -7.52 -20.10
N ALA A 53 -8.26 -8.45 -19.60
CA ALA A 53 -8.30 -8.79 -18.17
C ALA A 53 -6.92 -9.19 -17.62
N GLU A 54 -6.16 -9.98 -18.38
CA GLU A 54 -4.79 -10.38 -18.03
C GLU A 54 -3.84 -9.18 -17.89
N TYR A 55 -4.02 -8.15 -18.72
CA TYR A 55 -3.23 -6.92 -18.63
C TYR A 55 -3.56 -6.16 -17.34
N VAL A 56 -4.86 -6.00 -17.03
CA VAL A 56 -5.32 -5.34 -15.80
C VAL A 56 -4.80 -6.08 -14.57
N GLU A 57 -4.89 -7.41 -14.56
CA GLU A 57 -4.41 -8.23 -13.45
C GLU A 57 -2.90 -8.07 -13.25
N ARG A 58 -2.12 -8.16 -14.33
CA ARG A 58 -0.66 -8.00 -14.29
C ARG A 58 -0.25 -6.62 -13.81
N GLN A 59 -0.88 -5.56 -14.31
CA GLN A 59 -0.59 -4.20 -13.86
C GLN A 59 -1.00 -3.99 -12.40
N THR A 60 -2.16 -4.52 -12.00
CA THR A 60 -2.56 -4.50 -10.59
C THR A 60 -1.49 -5.18 -9.74
N LEU A 61 -1.01 -6.36 -10.12
CA LEU A 61 0.10 -7.09 -9.47
C LEU A 61 1.42 -6.32 -9.49
N ALA A 62 1.67 -5.52 -10.51
CA ALA A 62 2.87 -4.68 -10.61
C ALA A 62 2.85 -3.46 -9.67
N ALA A 63 1.69 -3.06 -9.12
CA ALA A 63 1.63 -1.97 -8.14
C ALA A 63 2.50 -2.29 -6.91
N GLU A 64 3.24 -1.29 -6.45
CA GLU A 64 4.17 -1.37 -5.32
C GLU A 64 3.72 -0.54 -4.11
N HIS A 65 2.66 0.25 -4.26
CA HIS A 65 2.16 1.15 -3.24
C HIS A 65 0.67 0.93 -2.98
N GLY A 66 0.23 1.25 -1.78
CA GLY A 66 -1.17 1.13 -1.40
C GLY A 66 -1.44 1.59 0.03
N THR A 67 -2.71 1.51 0.41
CA THR A 67 -3.20 1.88 1.74
C THR A 67 -3.50 0.61 2.54
N VAL A 68 -2.98 0.50 3.76
CA VAL A 68 -3.30 -0.60 4.67
C VAL A 68 -4.77 -0.51 5.07
N ILE A 69 -5.49 -1.61 4.94
CA ILE A 69 -6.91 -1.71 5.30
C ILE A 69 -7.07 -2.47 6.62
N ALA A 70 -6.31 -3.55 6.78
CA ALA A 70 -6.30 -4.35 7.98
C ALA A 70 -4.96 -5.08 8.15
N VAL A 71 -4.61 -5.36 9.40
CA VAL A 71 -3.38 -6.06 9.79
C VAL A 71 -3.75 -7.29 10.61
N GLY A 72 -3.15 -8.42 10.28
CA GLY A 72 -3.38 -9.69 10.96
C GLY A 72 -2.87 -9.66 12.40
N PRO A 73 -3.47 -10.45 13.30
CA PRO A 73 -3.20 -10.36 14.74
C PRO A 73 -1.78 -10.78 15.16
N ALA A 74 -1.03 -11.48 14.30
CA ALA A 74 0.36 -11.88 14.55
C ALA A 74 1.37 -11.14 13.66
N ALA A 75 0.91 -10.29 12.74
CA ALA A 75 1.79 -9.47 11.92
C ALA A 75 2.61 -8.52 12.79
N PHE A 76 3.89 -8.41 12.47
CA PHE A 76 4.93 -7.66 13.17
C PHE A 76 5.03 -7.98 14.67
N ARG A 77 4.70 -9.21 15.07
CA ARG A 77 5.04 -9.71 16.42
C ARG A 77 6.52 -10.10 16.50
N TRP A 78 7.02 -10.74 15.44
CA TRP A 78 8.40 -11.14 15.27
C TRP A 78 8.93 -10.57 13.96
N ASN A 79 10.25 -10.44 13.86
CA ASN A 79 10.88 -10.15 12.58
C ASN A 79 10.65 -11.27 11.56
N ASP A 80 11.02 -11.04 10.31
CA ASP A 80 10.67 -11.93 9.18
C ASP A 80 11.17 -13.38 9.34
N ASP A 81 12.30 -13.59 10.01
CA ASP A 81 12.86 -14.93 10.27
C ASP A 81 12.32 -15.57 11.56
N GLY A 82 11.52 -14.85 12.35
CA GLY A 82 10.92 -15.32 13.60
C GLY A 82 11.90 -15.44 14.78
N THR A 83 13.13 -14.92 14.66
CA THR A 83 14.17 -15.12 15.68
C THR A 83 14.15 -14.07 16.80
N ARG A 84 13.56 -12.90 16.56
CA ARG A 84 13.48 -11.81 17.54
C ARG A 84 12.18 -11.03 17.42
N GLN A 85 11.76 -10.43 18.54
CA GLN A 85 10.58 -9.57 18.55
C GLN A 85 10.81 -8.36 17.65
N TRP A 86 9.75 -7.91 17.00
CA TRP A 86 9.80 -6.68 16.22
C TRP A 86 9.75 -5.48 17.16
N GLU A 87 10.68 -4.54 16.99
CA GLU A 87 10.80 -3.33 17.82
C GLU A 87 10.47 -2.04 17.04
N GLY A 88 10.00 -2.17 15.80
CA GLY A 88 9.70 -1.04 14.92
C GLY A 88 8.24 -0.62 14.94
N ARG A 89 7.93 0.43 14.17
CA ARG A 89 6.55 0.83 13.89
C ARG A 89 5.81 -0.29 13.16
N ILE A 90 4.60 -0.61 13.62
CA ILE A 90 3.68 -1.52 12.93
C ILE A 90 2.77 -0.68 12.04
N PRO A 91 2.55 -1.03 10.75
CA PRO A 91 1.57 -0.37 9.91
C PRO A 91 0.18 -0.44 10.54
N ARG A 92 -0.60 0.63 10.44
CA ARG A 92 -1.99 0.70 10.91
C ARG A 92 -2.92 0.90 9.71
N PRO A 93 -4.20 0.54 9.83
CA PRO A 93 -5.20 0.94 8.83
C PRO A 93 -5.10 2.43 8.51
N GLY A 94 -5.02 2.77 7.22
CA GLY A 94 -4.83 4.14 6.71
C GLY A 94 -3.38 4.48 6.39
N ASP A 95 -2.40 3.75 6.91
CA ASP A 95 -1.01 3.97 6.56
C ASP A 95 -0.76 3.61 5.11
N ARG A 96 0.07 4.43 4.47
CA ARG A 96 0.62 4.14 3.15
C ARG A 96 1.79 3.20 3.30
N VAL A 97 1.88 2.19 2.44
CA VAL A 97 2.96 1.20 2.46
C VAL A 97 3.54 1.00 1.07
N TYR A 98 4.83 0.66 1.05
CA TYR A 98 5.53 0.13 -0.11
C TYR A 98 5.72 -1.38 0.07
N PHE A 99 5.46 -2.15 -0.97
CA PHE A 99 5.50 -3.60 -0.96
C PHE A 99 6.03 -4.18 -2.28
N GLU A 100 6.47 -5.43 -2.22
CA GLU A 100 7.06 -6.12 -3.36
C GLU A 100 6.08 -6.31 -4.53
N ARG A 101 6.57 -6.11 -5.75
CA ARG A 101 5.82 -6.40 -6.99
C ARG A 101 5.42 -7.86 -7.05
N TYR A 102 4.21 -8.11 -7.53
CA TYR A 102 3.65 -9.45 -7.72
C TYR A 102 3.51 -10.29 -6.43
N ALA A 103 3.74 -9.69 -5.26
CA ALA A 103 3.54 -10.39 -4.00
C ALA A 103 2.06 -10.50 -3.64
N GLY A 104 1.73 -11.55 -2.88
CA GLY A 104 0.39 -11.76 -2.33
C GLY A 104 -0.66 -12.21 -3.34
N GLN A 105 -1.90 -12.26 -2.88
CA GLN A 105 -3.06 -12.68 -3.65
C GLN A 105 -3.97 -11.48 -3.91
N LEU A 106 -4.53 -11.42 -5.13
CA LEU A 106 -5.58 -10.47 -5.46
C LEU A 106 -6.92 -10.95 -4.90
N LEU A 107 -7.61 -10.06 -4.20
CA LEU A 107 -8.96 -10.29 -3.68
C LEU A 107 -9.89 -9.24 -4.25
N LYS A 108 -11.04 -9.67 -4.76
CA LYS A 108 -12.13 -8.75 -5.11
C LYS A 108 -12.96 -8.50 -3.86
N GLY A 109 -13.00 -7.26 -3.39
CA GLY A 109 -13.79 -6.87 -2.23
C GLY A 109 -15.29 -6.85 -2.53
N GLU A 110 -16.10 -6.74 -1.47
CA GLU A 110 -17.56 -6.61 -1.57
C GLU A 110 -17.98 -5.32 -2.27
N ASP A 111 -17.15 -4.28 -2.22
CA ASP A 111 -17.31 -3.04 -2.98
C ASP A 111 -16.84 -3.12 -4.44
N GLY A 112 -16.38 -4.30 -4.88
CA GLY A 112 -15.90 -4.55 -6.23
C GLY A 112 -14.48 -4.06 -6.51
N ARG A 113 -13.78 -3.44 -5.55
CA ARG A 113 -12.39 -3.01 -5.71
C ARG A 113 -11.43 -4.19 -5.57
N MET A 114 -10.22 -4.04 -6.11
CA MET A 114 -9.16 -5.03 -6.00
C MET A 114 -8.26 -4.72 -4.81
N TYR A 115 -8.16 -5.68 -3.89
CA TYR A 115 -7.30 -5.65 -2.74
C TYR A 115 -6.16 -6.66 -2.90
N ARG A 116 -5.14 -6.50 -2.07
CA ARG A 116 -4.02 -7.42 -1.98
C ARG A 116 -3.85 -7.94 -0.57
N LEU A 117 -3.82 -9.26 -0.45
CA LEU A 117 -3.51 -9.96 0.80
C LEU A 117 -2.11 -10.56 0.70
N MET A 118 -1.19 -10.13 1.57
CA MET A 118 0.21 -10.58 1.56
C MET A 118 0.72 -10.84 2.97
N SER A 119 1.86 -11.54 3.10
CA SER A 119 2.57 -11.67 4.38
C SER A 119 3.24 -10.35 4.75
N GLN A 120 3.45 -10.10 6.05
CA GLN A 120 4.25 -8.98 6.56
C GLN A 120 5.61 -8.84 5.86
N ARG A 121 6.22 -9.96 5.43
CA ARG A 121 7.56 -10.00 4.82
C ARG A 121 7.61 -9.26 3.49
N CYS A 122 6.47 -9.08 2.84
CA CYS A 122 6.36 -8.37 1.58
C CYS A 122 6.21 -6.84 1.77
N ILE A 123 5.97 -6.37 2.99
CA ILE A 123 5.92 -4.94 3.30
C ILE A 123 7.34 -4.46 3.59
N ALA A 124 7.86 -3.61 2.70
CA ALA A 124 9.22 -3.14 2.79
C ALA A 124 9.34 -1.76 3.47
N ALA A 125 8.29 -0.93 3.44
CA ALA A 125 8.30 0.35 4.15
C ALA A 125 6.89 0.87 4.46
N ILE A 126 6.80 1.70 5.51
CA ILE A 126 5.66 2.57 5.76
C ILE A 126 6.00 3.96 5.22
N GLY A 127 5.10 4.53 4.43
CA GLY A 127 5.22 5.90 3.95
C GLY A 127 5.17 6.87 5.12
N VAL A 128 6.22 7.69 5.24
CA VAL A 128 6.20 8.90 6.05
C VAL A 128 5.50 9.97 5.22
N GLY A 129 4.22 10.21 5.52
CA GLY A 129 3.53 11.37 4.95
C GLY A 129 4.27 12.64 5.35
N ALA A 130 4.24 13.66 4.50
CA ALA A 130 4.54 15.01 4.93
C ALA A 130 3.44 15.41 5.93
N GLU A 131 3.70 15.19 7.22
CA GLU A 131 2.86 15.76 8.26
C GLU A 131 2.81 17.27 8.00
N SER A 132 1.59 17.78 7.84
CA SER A 132 1.35 19.20 7.89
C SER A 132 1.65 19.60 9.34
N ASP A 133 2.80 20.26 9.55
CA ASP A 133 3.11 21.02 10.75
C ASP A 133 2.01 22.05 11.01
N ASN A 134 0.89 21.63 11.61
CA ASN A 134 -0.19 22.55 11.98
C ASN A 134 -0.80 22.23 13.34
N ASP A 135 0.00 21.69 14.26
CA ASP A 135 -0.39 21.49 15.67
C ASP A 135 0.41 22.36 16.66
N GLU A 136 1.09 23.42 16.17
CA GLU A 136 1.89 24.34 17.01
C GLU A 136 1.41 25.80 16.98
N MET A 137 0.10 26.06 16.80
CA MET A 137 -0.48 27.41 16.99
C MET A 137 -1.79 27.42 17.79
N MET A 138 -1.89 26.62 18.86
CA MET A 138 -2.96 26.78 19.86
C MET A 138 -2.45 26.56 21.29
N GLU A 139 -1.43 27.30 21.71
CA GLU A 139 -1.32 27.69 23.12
C GLU A 139 -1.44 29.21 23.25
N GLY A 140 -2.68 29.63 23.50
CA GLY A 140 -2.99 30.54 24.60
C GLY A 140 -2.32 31.90 24.61
N THR A 141 -3.00 32.88 24.04
CA THR A 141 -3.24 34.14 24.75
C THR A 141 -3.85 33.82 26.12
N ILE A 142 -3.16 34.17 27.22
CA ILE A 142 -3.58 34.99 28.38
C ILE A 142 -2.39 35.09 29.34
#